data_AF-A0A7H4MXL0-F1
#
_entry.id   AF-A0A7H4MXL0-F1
#
_cell.length_a   1.000
_cell.length_b   1.000
_cell.length_c   1.000
_cell.angle_alpha   90.00
_cell.angle_beta   90.00
_cell.angle_gamma   90.00
#
_symmetry.space_group_name_H-M   'P 1'
#
loop_
_entity.id
_entity.type
_entity.pdbx_description
1 polymer ?
#
loop_
_entity_poly.entity_id
_entity_poly.type
_entity_poly.pdbx_seq_one_letter_code
_entity_poly.pdbx_strand_id
1 'polypeptide(L)'
;MLAWTLMTIIVVWGAGMLLSFTVNRQQIVSVAEQAHALVAHPSVSDNQLTALHTLRNDAGRLQHNAQEGAPWYQRFGLDHNPQLLDAMLPWYGVANNRLIRDPANAALKQKLSALANSAPNSDQRAQLAKPGYDQLKAWLMMARPDKADGAFYAQTMKTVQPTQTGISAGLWQSLAPDLWAFYISELPAQPKWVITPDAQLISQSRQVLLQQIGRRNAESTLYENMLKSVRRNFADVSLEDMTGGTDARRLFTTEEVVPGMFTRQAWEGGIQQAIEKAANSRRDEIDWVLSDSRKAVSSDLSPEALKARLTQRYFTDFAAAG
;
A
#
# COMPACT_ATOMS: atom_id res chain seq x y z
N MET A 1 -19.48 -36.67 46.19
CA MET A 1 -19.14 -35.34 45.63
C MET A 1 -18.59 -35.43 44.21
N LEU A 2 -17.61 -36.29 43.93
CA LEU A 2 -16.99 -36.44 42.60
C LEU A 2 -17.98 -36.75 41.44
N ALA A 3 -18.99 -37.61 41.68
CA ALA A 3 -19.98 -37.97 40.67
C ALA A 3 -20.91 -36.80 40.30
N TRP A 4 -21.25 -35.95 41.27
CA TRP A 4 -22.11 -34.78 41.06
C TRP A 4 -21.35 -33.67 40.31
N THR A 5 -20.08 -33.47 40.63
CA THR A 5 -19.21 -32.56 39.88
C THR A 5 -18.97 -33.03 38.45
N LEU A 6 -18.84 -34.35 38.23
CA LEU A 6 -18.74 -34.91 36.88
C LEU A 6 -20.03 -34.74 36.08
N MET A 7 -21.20 -34.98 36.69
CA MET A 7 -22.49 -34.75 36.03
C MET A 7 -22.69 -33.29 35.63
N THR A 8 -22.37 -32.33 36.49
CA THR A 8 -22.50 -30.90 36.16
C THR A 8 -21.56 -30.50 35.03
N ILE A 9 -20.32 -31.00 35.01
CA ILE A 9 -19.37 -30.76 33.91
C ILE A 9 -19.93 -31.28 32.58
N ILE A 10 -20.47 -32.51 32.56
CA ILE A 10 -21.03 -33.10 31.34
C ILE A 10 -22.22 -32.30 30.81
N VAL A 11 -23.13 -31.85 31.71
CA VAL A 11 -24.30 -31.06 31.32
C VAL A 11 -23.88 -29.69 30.75
N VAL A 12 -22.94 -29.01 31.40
CA VAL A 12 -22.42 -27.72 30.91
C VAL A 12 -21.73 -27.88 29.55
N TRP A 13 -20.96 -28.96 29.38
CA TRP A 13 -20.27 -29.23 28.12
C TRP A 13 -21.24 -29.59 26.99
N GLY A 14 -22.26 -30.39 27.28
CA GLY A 14 -23.32 -30.73 26.33
C GLY A 14 -24.15 -29.50 25.90
N ALA A 15 -24.50 -28.63 26.85
CA ALA A 15 -25.18 -27.37 26.54
C ALA A 15 -24.28 -26.44 25.69
N GLY A 16 -22.99 -26.37 26.01
CA GLY A 16 -22.00 -25.61 25.23
C GLY A 16 -21.84 -26.13 23.79
N MET A 17 -21.82 -27.45 23.60
CA MET A 17 -21.79 -28.07 22.26
C MET A 17 -23.02 -27.75 21.44
N LEU A 18 -24.22 -27.85 22.02
CA LEU A 18 -25.46 -27.54 21.32
C LEU A 18 -25.51 -26.05 20.91
N LEU A 19 -25.09 -25.15 21.79
CA LEU A 19 -24.98 -23.73 21.49
C LEU A 19 -23.95 -23.46 20.38
N SER A 20 -22.77 -24.08 20.46
CA SER A 20 -21.75 -23.95 19.44
C SER A 20 -22.21 -24.48 18.09
N PHE A 21 -22.94 -25.60 18.07
CA PHE A 21 -23.50 -26.18 16.85
C PHE A 21 -24.51 -25.27 16.17
N THR A 22 -25.47 -24.71 16.93
CA THR A 22 -26.51 -23.86 16.35
C THR A 22 -25.92 -22.58 15.77
N VAL A 23 -25.00 -21.93 16.49
CA VAL A 23 -24.32 -20.71 16.03
C VAL A 23 -23.48 -20.98 14.78
N ASN A 24 -22.63 -22.03 14.79
CA ASN A 24 -21.77 -22.33 13.65
C ASN A 24 -22.59 -22.77 12.42
N ARG A 25 -23.66 -23.56 12.60
CA ARG A 25 -24.55 -23.95 11.51
C ARG A 25 -25.28 -22.76 10.89
N GLN A 26 -25.82 -21.85 11.71
CA GLN A 26 -26.49 -20.64 11.21
C GLN A 26 -25.53 -19.78 10.40
N GLN A 27 -24.29 -19.60 10.87
CA GLN A 27 -23.28 -18.85 10.15
C GLN A 27 -22.92 -19.50 8.80
N ILE A 28 -22.71 -20.82 8.77
CA ILE A 28 -22.42 -21.55 7.52
C ILE A 28 -23.55 -21.39 6.50
N VAL A 29 -24.80 -21.61 6.92
CA VAL A 29 -25.97 -21.51 6.01
C VAL A 29 -26.12 -20.09 5.49
N SER A 30 -26.02 -19.07 6.35
CA SER A 30 -26.17 -17.68 5.93
C SER A 30 -25.08 -17.24 4.95
N VAL A 31 -23.82 -17.57 5.22
CA VAL A 31 -22.69 -17.25 4.33
C VAL A 31 -22.83 -17.98 2.99
N ALA A 32 -23.21 -19.26 3.02
CA ALA A 32 -23.44 -20.03 1.81
C ALA A 32 -24.58 -19.43 0.97
N GLU A 33 -25.74 -19.15 1.55
CA GLU A 33 -26.87 -18.54 0.84
C GLU A 33 -26.50 -17.20 0.20
N GLN A 34 -25.81 -16.33 0.95
CA GLN A 34 -25.36 -15.03 0.44
C GLN A 34 -24.35 -15.18 -0.71
N ALA A 35 -23.34 -16.04 -0.55
CA ALA A 35 -22.33 -16.29 -1.57
C ALA A 35 -22.95 -16.88 -2.85
N HIS A 36 -23.87 -17.83 -2.71
CA HIS A 36 -24.60 -18.43 -3.82
C HIS A 36 -25.51 -17.41 -4.51
N ALA A 37 -26.26 -16.59 -3.77
CA ALA A 37 -27.14 -15.57 -4.34
C ALA A 37 -26.37 -14.53 -5.17
N LEU A 38 -25.17 -14.16 -4.72
CA LEU A 38 -24.29 -13.19 -5.38
C LEU A 38 -23.79 -13.69 -6.74
N VAL A 39 -23.61 -15.00 -6.88
CA VAL A 39 -23.16 -15.64 -8.12
C VAL A 39 -24.33 -16.06 -9.02
N ALA A 40 -25.45 -16.50 -8.44
CA ALA A 40 -26.63 -16.94 -9.19
C ALA A 40 -27.34 -15.80 -9.94
N HIS A 41 -27.29 -14.57 -9.42
CA HIS A 41 -27.94 -13.41 -10.03
C HIS A 41 -26.91 -12.33 -10.39
N PRO A 42 -26.06 -12.57 -11.41
CA PRO A 42 -24.98 -11.67 -11.74
C PRO A 42 -25.52 -10.34 -12.26
N SER A 43 -25.26 -9.27 -11.52
CA SER A 43 -25.56 -7.89 -11.95
C SER A 43 -24.57 -6.90 -11.33
N VAL A 44 -24.54 -5.69 -11.88
CA VAL A 44 -23.84 -4.53 -11.30
C VAL A 44 -24.92 -3.62 -10.72
N SER A 45 -25.09 -3.69 -9.40
CA SER A 45 -26.16 -2.98 -8.69
C SER A 45 -25.78 -2.68 -7.24
N ASP A 46 -26.46 -1.71 -6.63
CA ASP A 46 -26.30 -1.37 -5.20
C ASP A 46 -26.49 -2.58 -4.28
N ASN A 47 -27.47 -3.42 -4.58
CA ASN A 47 -27.74 -4.64 -3.80
C ASN A 47 -26.58 -5.64 -3.88
N GLN A 48 -26.00 -5.83 -5.07
CA GLN A 48 -24.86 -6.73 -5.26
C GLN A 48 -23.59 -6.19 -4.60
N LEU A 49 -23.36 -4.87 -4.64
CA LEU A 49 -22.23 -4.26 -3.95
C LEU A 49 -22.36 -4.40 -2.43
N THR A 50 -23.56 -4.14 -1.89
CA THR A 50 -23.85 -4.29 -0.45
C THR A 50 -23.68 -5.74 -0.01
N ALA A 51 -24.21 -6.70 -0.76
CA ALA A 51 -24.06 -8.12 -0.48
C ALA A 51 -22.59 -8.59 -0.55
N LEU A 52 -21.82 -8.09 -1.53
CA LEU A 52 -20.37 -8.35 -1.59
C LEU A 52 -19.66 -7.81 -0.34
N HIS A 53 -20.01 -6.60 0.10
CA HIS A 53 -19.44 -6.00 1.30
C HIS A 53 -19.79 -6.76 2.59
N THR A 54 -21.01 -7.29 2.70
CA THR A 54 -21.40 -8.17 3.82
C THR A 54 -20.54 -9.43 3.86
N LEU A 55 -20.35 -10.11 2.73
CA LEU A 55 -19.47 -11.30 2.65
C LEU A 55 -18.02 -10.96 2.97
N ARG A 56 -17.53 -9.79 2.56
CA ARG A 56 -16.18 -9.31 2.95
C ARG A 56 -16.08 -9.15 4.47
N ASN A 57 -17.09 -8.62 5.13
CA ASN A 57 -17.09 -8.47 6.59
C ASN A 57 -17.15 -9.83 7.30
N ASP A 58 -17.91 -10.77 6.76
CA ASP A 58 -17.90 -12.15 7.24
C ASP A 58 -16.51 -12.78 7.07
N ALA A 59 -15.82 -12.52 5.96
CA ALA A 59 -14.44 -12.98 5.73
C ALA A 59 -13.46 -12.40 6.74
N GLY A 60 -13.51 -11.09 6.98
CA GLY A 60 -12.66 -10.46 7.99
C GLY A 60 -12.90 -11.04 9.39
N ARG A 61 -14.17 -11.29 9.76
CA ARG A 61 -14.51 -11.92 11.05
C ARG A 61 -13.98 -13.35 11.14
N LEU A 62 -14.16 -14.14 10.09
CA LEU A 62 -13.68 -15.52 10.03
C LEU A 62 -12.15 -15.61 10.10
N GLN A 63 -11.44 -14.73 9.39
CA GLN A 63 -9.99 -14.64 9.41
C GLN A 63 -9.46 -14.21 10.78
N HIS A 64 -10.08 -13.19 11.39
CA HIS A 64 -9.73 -12.75 12.75
C HIS A 64 -9.94 -13.87 13.78
N ASN A 65 -11.10 -14.55 13.75
CA ASN A 65 -11.37 -15.67 14.64
C ASN A 65 -10.41 -16.85 14.45
N ALA A 66 -9.94 -17.09 13.21
CA ALA A 66 -8.97 -18.13 12.93
C ALA A 66 -7.57 -17.79 13.48
N GLN A 67 -7.19 -16.51 13.53
CA GLN A 67 -5.89 -16.05 14.01
C GLN A 67 -5.84 -15.81 15.53
N GLU A 68 -6.85 -15.16 16.09
CA GLU A 68 -6.91 -14.76 17.50
C GLU A 68 -7.74 -15.72 18.38
N GLY A 69 -8.43 -16.67 17.74
CA GLY A 69 -9.27 -17.68 18.37
C GLY A 69 -10.74 -17.30 18.37
N ALA A 70 -11.60 -18.29 18.11
CA ALA A 70 -13.04 -18.07 18.11
C ALA A 70 -13.59 -17.66 19.49
N PRO A 71 -14.70 -16.91 19.55
CA PRO A 71 -15.42 -16.65 20.78
C PRO A 71 -15.76 -17.94 21.53
N TRP A 72 -15.70 -17.93 22.87
CA TRP A 72 -15.84 -19.13 23.71
C TRP A 72 -17.08 -19.99 23.40
N TYR A 73 -18.20 -19.36 23.00
CA TYR A 73 -19.45 -20.04 22.64
C TYR A 73 -19.37 -20.82 21.32
N GLN A 74 -18.32 -20.63 20.51
CA GLN A 74 -18.03 -21.38 19.28
C GLN A 74 -16.93 -22.45 19.45
N ARG A 75 -16.28 -22.51 20.64
CA ARG A 75 -15.05 -23.30 20.86
C ARG A 75 -15.26 -24.74 21.30
N PHE A 76 -16.50 -25.23 21.40
CA PHE A 76 -16.80 -26.59 21.89
C PHE A 76 -16.53 -27.69 20.84
N GLY A 77 -15.38 -27.64 20.17
CA GLY A 77 -14.93 -28.62 19.17
C GLY A 77 -15.59 -28.50 17.79
N LEU A 78 -16.33 -27.41 17.56
CA LEU A 78 -17.09 -27.19 16.32
C LEU A 78 -16.65 -25.94 15.56
N ASP A 79 -15.45 -25.42 15.82
CA ASP A 79 -14.90 -24.28 15.08
C ASP A 79 -14.62 -24.68 13.62
N HIS A 80 -15.37 -24.09 12.70
CA HIS A 80 -15.23 -24.30 11.25
C HIS A 80 -14.84 -23.00 10.53
N ASN A 81 -14.31 -22.01 11.26
CA ASN A 81 -14.04 -20.69 10.68
C ASN A 81 -13.08 -20.75 9.47
N PRO A 82 -11.95 -21.49 9.51
CA PRO A 82 -11.06 -21.62 8.36
C PRO A 82 -11.72 -22.34 7.17
N GLN A 83 -12.45 -23.43 7.43
CA GLN A 83 -13.09 -24.22 6.37
C GLN A 83 -14.21 -23.43 5.69
N LEU A 84 -14.97 -22.64 6.46
CA LEU A 84 -16.01 -21.76 5.91
C LEU A 84 -15.39 -20.64 5.08
N LEU A 85 -14.28 -20.04 5.55
CA LEU A 85 -13.53 -19.03 4.80
C LEU A 85 -13.04 -19.59 3.45
N ASP A 86 -12.38 -20.75 3.47
CA ASP A 86 -11.88 -21.42 2.26
C ASP A 86 -13.01 -21.79 1.29
N ALA A 87 -14.17 -22.18 1.80
CA ALA A 87 -15.32 -22.55 0.98
C ALA A 87 -15.99 -21.32 0.33
N MET A 88 -16.05 -20.18 1.00
CA MET A 88 -16.75 -19.00 0.47
C MET A 88 -15.89 -18.13 -0.44
N LEU A 89 -14.57 -18.07 -0.24
CA LEU A 89 -13.67 -17.19 -0.99
C LEU A 89 -13.72 -17.40 -2.52
N PRO A 90 -13.85 -18.63 -3.05
CA PRO A 90 -14.05 -18.83 -4.49
C PRO A 90 -15.29 -18.12 -5.04
N TRP A 91 -16.42 -18.16 -4.33
CA TRP A 91 -17.67 -17.53 -4.73
C TRP A 91 -17.63 -16.01 -4.58
N TYR A 92 -17.06 -15.53 -3.46
CA TYR A 92 -16.75 -14.11 -3.28
C TYR A 92 -15.90 -13.59 -4.45
N GLY A 93 -14.87 -14.35 -4.84
CA GLY A 93 -13.96 -14.02 -5.92
C GLY A 93 -14.66 -13.77 -7.27
N VAL A 94 -15.66 -14.57 -7.62
CA VAL A 94 -16.44 -14.37 -8.87
C VAL A 94 -17.12 -13.00 -8.88
N ALA A 95 -17.80 -12.64 -7.79
CA ALA A 95 -18.50 -11.37 -7.69
C ALA A 95 -17.55 -10.18 -7.51
N ASN A 96 -16.50 -10.34 -6.70
CA ASN A 96 -15.43 -9.36 -6.54
C ASN A 96 -14.76 -9.05 -7.88
N ASN A 97 -14.51 -10.07 -8.69
CA ASN A 97 -13.88 -9.88 -9.99
C ASN A 97 -14.74 -8.97 -10.88
N ARG A 98 -16.04 -9.28 -10.96
CA ARG A 98 -17.01 -8.51 -11.75
C ARG A 98 -17.17 -7.06 -11.24
N LEU A 99 -17.33 -6.87 -9.93
CA LEU A 99 -17.72 -5.58 -9.35
C LEU A 99 -16.53 -4.66 -9.04
N ILE A 100 -15.38 -5.24 -8.70
CA ILE A 100 -14.25 -4.53 -8.11
C ILE A 100 -13.00 -4.66 -8.99
N ARG A 101 -12.54 -5.90 -9.24
CA ARG A 101 -11.27 -6.14 -9.94
C ARG A 101 -11.31 -5.66 -11.38
N ASP A 102 -12.29 -6.10 -12.15
CA ASP A 102 -12.30 -5.88 -13.60
C ASP A 102 -12.54 -4.40 -13.94
N PRO A 103 -13.44 -3.65 -13.25
CA PRO A 103 -13.53 -2.20 -13.40
C PRO A 103 -12.26 -1.46 -12.97
N ALA A 104 -11.60 -1.90 -11.89
CA ALA A 104 -10.33 -1.31 -11.46
C ALA A 104 -9.22 -1.53 -12.52
N ASN A 105 -9.11 -2.74 -13.06
CA ASN A 105 -8.19 -3.10 -14.13
C ASN A 105 -8.44 -2.23 -15.38
N ALA A 106 -9.70 -2.10 -15.81
CA ALA A 106 -10.08 -1.30 -16.96
C ALA A 106 -9.73 0.19 -16.77
N ALA A 107 -10.04 0.75 -15.59
CA ALA A 107 -9.76 2.14 -15.29
C ALA A 107 -8.25 2.43 -15.21
N LEU A 108 -7.47 1.56 -14.56
CA LEU A 108 -6.01 1.65 -14.53
C LEU A 108 -5.41 1.56 -15.93
N LYS A 109 -5.86 0.59 -16.74
CA LYS A 109 -5.46 0.46 -18.15
C LYS A 109 -5.76 1.73 -18.94
N GLN A 110 -6.92 2.37 -18.72
CA GLN A 110 -7.28 3.62 -19.39
C GLN A 110 -6.36 4.78 -18.99
N LYS A 111 -6.10 4.97 -17.69
CA LYS A 111 -5.21 6.05 -17.21
C LYS A 111 -3.77 5.86 -17.73
N LEU A 112 -3.27 4.63 -17.71
CA LEU A 112 -1.94 4.29 -18.21
C LEU A 112 -1.84 4.41 -19.74
N SER A 113 -2.90 4.04 -20.47
CA SER A 113 -2.97 4.28 -21.92
C SER A 113 -2.90 5.77 -22.25
N ALA A 114 -3.60 6.63 -21.49
CA ALA A 114 -3.54 8.07 -21.66
C ALA A 114 -2.13 8.63 -21.38
N LEU A 115 -1.44 8.10 -20.35
CA LEU A 115 -0.05 8.44 -20.07
C LEU A 115 0.89 8.02 -21.21
N ALA A 116 0.79 6.77 -21.67
CA ALA A 116 1.62 6.22 -22.73
C ALA A 116 1.45 7.00 -24.05
N ASN A 117 0.22 7.37 -24.40
CA ASN A 117 -0.12 8.05 -25.65
C ASN A 117 0.02 9.58 -25.59
N SER A 118 0.32 10.16 -24.42
CA SER A 118 0.54 11.61 -24.29
C SER A 118 1.68 12.08 -25.20
N ALA A 119 1.63 13.30 -25.74
CA ALA A 119 2.69 13.78 -26.63
C ALA A 119 4.04 13.92 -25.90
N PRO A 120 5.18 13.56 -26.53
CA PRO A 120 6.51 13.82 -25.97
C PRO A 120 6.67 15.30 -25.62
N ASN A 121 7.30 15.55 -24.48
CA ASN A 121 7.59 16.89 -23.98
C ASN A 121 6.40 17.83 -23.73
N SER A 122 5.17 17.32 -23.68
CA SER A 122 3.98 18.11 -23.34
C SER A 122 3.77 18.31 -21.83
N ASP A 123 3.12 19.42 -21.46
CA ASP A 123 2.68 19.66 -20.07
C ASP A 123 1.68 18.61 -19.60
N GLN A 124 0.80 18.15 -20.51
CA GLN A 124 -0.14 17.06 -20.24
C GLN A 124 0.59 15.80 -19.77
N ARG A 125 1.67 15.39 -20.46
CA ARG A 125 2.49 14.25 -20.03
C ARG A 125 3.09 14.46 -18.64
N ALA A 126 3.58 15.66 -18.34
CA ALA A 126 4.14 15.99 -17.02
C ALA A 126 3.10 16.01 -15.89
N GLN A 127 1.83 16.30 -16.21
CA GLN A 127 0.70 16.22 -15.29
C GLN A 127 0.27 14.76 -15.07
N LEU A 128 0.14 13.97 -16.15
CA LEU A 128 -0.24 12.56 -16.08
C LEU A 128 0.83 11.68 -15.40
N ALA A 129 2.11 12.01 -15.56
CA ALA A 129 3.20 11.27 -14.93
C ALA A 129 3.20 11.37 -13.40
N LYS A 130 2.62 12.43 -12.81
CA LYS A 130 2.55 12.59 -11.34
C LYS A 130 1.78 11.44 -10.68
N PRO A 131 0.50 11.18 -11.01
CA PRO A 131 -0.22 10.01 -10.50
C PRO A 131 0.11 8.71 -11.26
N GLY A 132 0.70 8.81 -12.46
CA GLY A 132 0.95 7.67 -13.34
C GLY A 132 1.86 6.60 -12.72
N TYR A 133 2.79 7.00 -11.85
CA TYR A 133 3.61 6.05 -11.10
C TYR A 133 2.77 5.19 -10.15
N ASP A 134 1.94 5.80 -9.32
CA ASP A 134 1.10 5.09 -8.36
C ASP A 134 0.09 4.18 -9.08
N GLN A 135 -0.46 4.66 -10.20
CA GLN A 135 -1.36 3.89 -11.06
C GLN A 135 -0.66 2.66 -11.66
N LEU A 136 0.58 2.80 -12.14
CA LEU A 136 1.36 1.67 -12.64
C LEU A 136 1.66 0.68 -11.52
N LYS A 137 2.06 1.18 -10.34
CA LYS A 137 2.32 0.35 -9.15
C LYS A 137 1.07 -0.44 -8.76
N ALA A 138 -0.08 0.21 -8.65
CA ALA A 138 -1.35 -0.44 -8.35
C ALA A 138 -1.73 -1.51 -9.39
N TRP A 139 -1.55 -1.23 -10.69
CA TRP A 139 -1.86 -2.18 -11.74
C TRP A 139 -0.96 -3.42 -11.71
N LEU A 140 0.32 -3.24 -11.39
CA LEU A 140 1.27 -4.34 -11.21
C LEU A 140 0.99 -5.16 -9.94
N MET A 141 0.49 -4.56 -8.86
CA MET A 141 0.07 -5.29 -7.65
C MET A 141 -1.02 -6.33 -7.96
N MET A 142 -1.95 -6.01 -8.86
CA MET A 142 -3.00 -6.94 -9.29
C MET A 142 -2.45 -8.19 -10.01
N ALA A 143 -1.21 -8.14 -10.49
CA ALA A 143 -0.52 -9.23 -11.17
C ALA A 143 0.53 -9.93 -10.29
N ARG A 144 0.92 -9.31 -9.17
CA ARG A 144 2.02 -9.75 -8.31
C ARG A 144 1.58 -9.81 -6.86
N PRO A 145 1.08 -10.97 -6.41
CA PRO A 145 0.56 -11.15 -5.06
C PRO A 145 1.61 -10.85 -3.98
N ASP A 146 2.90 -11.13 -4.24
CA ASP A 146 4.01 -10.85 -3.34
C ASP A 146 4.24 -9.34 -3.07
N LYS A 147 3.63 -8.47 -3.87
CA LYS A 147 3.70 -7.00 -3.74
C LYS A 147 2.37 -6.38 -3.29
N ALA A 148 1.42 -7.18 -2.82
CA ALA A 148 0.13 -6.70 -2.37
C ALA A 148 0.24 -5.71 -1.20
N ASP A 149 -0.36 -4.53 -1.36
CA ASP A 149 -0.53 -3.52 -0.30
C ASP A 149 -1.94 -2.93 -0.42
N GLY A 150 -2.84 -3.36 0.47
CA GLY A 150 -4.24 -2.96 0.44
C GLY A 150 -4.45 -1.47 0.70
N ALA A 151 -3.66 -0.85 1.59
CA ALA A 151 -3.79 0.55 1.94
C ALA A 151 -3.35 1.45 0.78
N PHE A 152 -2.18 1.16 0.20
CA PHE A 152 -1.68 1.87 -0.98
C PHE A 152 -2.64 1.74 -2.16
N TYR A 153 -3.11 0.52 -2.43
CA TYR A 153 -4.00 0.26 -3.56
C TYR A 153 -5.33 1.00 -3.41
N ALA A 154 -6.00 0.90 -2.25
CA ALA A 154 -7.25 1.60 -1.99
C ALA A 154 -7.10 3.12 -2.12
N GLN A 155 -5.99 3.68 -1.61
CA GLN A 155 -5.71 5.11 -1.73
C GLN A 155 -5.49 5.54 -3.18
N THR A 156 -4.77 4.73 -3.97
CA THR A 156 -4.56 5.00 -5.40
C THR A 156 -5.90 4.96 -6.15
N MET A 157 -6.74 3.96 -5.87
CA MET A 157 -8.02 3.77 -6.55
C MET A 157 -9.03 4.90 -6.31
N LYS A 158 -8.94 5.63 -5.18
CA LYS A 158 -9.72 6.87 -4.95
C LYS A 158 -9.43 7.97 -5.98
N THR A 159 -8.24 7.96 -6.59
CA THR A 159 -7.86 8.92 -7.65
C THR A 159 -8.17 8.38 -9.05
N VAL A 160 -8.16 7.06 -9.21
CA VAL A 160 -8.47 6.39 -10.48
C VAL A 160 -9.97 6.46 -10.77
N GLN A 161 -10.79 6.23 -9.73
CA GLN A 161 -12.26 6.22 -9.76
C GLN A 161 -12.84 5.47 -10.96
N PRO A 162 -12.90 4.13 -10.90
CA PRO A 162 -13.55 3.33 -11.93
C PRO A 162 -14.98 3.81 -12.18
N THR A 163 -15.35 3.97 -13.45
CA THR A 163 -16.73 4.28 -13.82
C THR A 163 -17.59 3.05 -13.56
N GLN A 164 -18.65 3.21 -12.77
CA GLN A 164 -19.60 2.15 -12.47
C GLN A 164 -20.99 2.58 -12.95
N THR A 165 -21.62 1.73 -13.77
CA THR A 165 -23.02 1.88 -14.14
C THR A 165 -23.87 0.98 -13.25
N GLY A 166 -25.01 1.49 -12.78
CA GLY A 166 -25.93 0.73 -11.91
C GLY A 166 -25.60 0.77 -10.41
N ILE A 167 -24.51 1.44 -10.00
CA ILE A 167 -24.17 1.65 -8.59
C ILE A 167 -24.25 3.15 -8.26
N SER A 168 -24.90 3.50 -7.15
CA SER A 168 -24.99 4.87 -6.65
C SER A 168 -23.63 5.38 -6.17
N ALA A 169 -23.32 6.63 -6.51
CA ALA A 169 -22.01 7.23 -6.22
C ALA A 169 -21.70 7.27 -4.71
N GLY A 170 -22.70 7.58 -3.88
CA GLY A 170 -22.54 7.62 -2.42
C GLY A 170 -22.23 6.24 -1.84
N LEU A 171 -22.92 5.19 -2.30
CA LEU A 171 -22.66 3.82 -1.87
C LEU A 171 -21.27 3.36 -2.32
N TRP A 172 -20.90 3.63 -3.57
CA TRP A 172 -19.57 3.32 -4.08
C TRP A 172 -18.46 4.00 -3.28
N GLN A 173 -18.58 5.30 -3.00
CA GLN A 173 -17.59 6.06 -2.22
C GLN A 173 -17.42 5.48 -0.81
N SER A 174 -18.49 4.95 -0.22
CA SER A 174 -18.50 4.35 1.11
C SER A 174 -17.87 2.95 1.13
N LEU A 175 -18.26 2.06 0.21
CA LEU A 175 -17.89 0.63 0.27
C LEU A 175 -16.66 0.25 -0.55
N ALA A 176 -16.38 0.96 -1.65
CA ALA A 176 -15.30 0.58 -2.57
C ALA A 176 -13.90 0.60 -1.95
N PRO A 177 -13.51 1.56 -1.08
CA PRO A 177 -12.19 1.56 -0.46
C PRO A 177 -11.86 0.27 0.30
N ASP A 178 -12.81 -0.22 1.09
CA ASP A 178 -12.64 -1.43 1.90
C ASP A 178 -12.61 -2.69 1.03
N LEU A 179 -13.41 -2.71 -0.05
CA LEU A 179 -13.42 -3.80 -1.03
C LEU A 179 -12.13 -3.86 -1.85
N TRP A 180 -11.57 -2.71 -2.26
CA TRP A 180 -10.28 -2.64 -2.94
C TRP A 180 -9.14 -3.11 -2.05
N ALA A 181 -9.12 -2.67 -0.79
CA ALA A 181 -8.11 -3.08 0.17
C ALA A 181 -8.17 -4.59 0.41
N PHE A 182 -9.37 -5.13 0.63
CA PHE A 182 -9.56 -6.56 0.86
C PHE A 182 -9.15 -7.41 -0.35
N TYR A 183 -9.57 -7.02 -1.56
CA TYR A 183 -9.19 -7.74 -2.79
C TYR A 183 -7.66 -7.88 -2.93
N ILE A 184 -6.90 -6.80 -2.73
CA ILE A 184 -5.44 -6.86 -2.85
C ILE A 184 -4.81 -7.63 -1.69
N SER A 185 -5.25 -7.43 -0.46
CA SER A 185 -4.68 -8.11 0.71
C SER A 185 -4.86 -9.63 0.66
N GLU A 186 -5.97 -10.12 0.09
CA GLU A 186 -6.25 -11.55 -0.06
C GLU A 186 -5.63 -12.17 -1.33
N LEU A 187 -5.08 -11.36 -2.23
CA LEU A 187 -4.48 -11.82 -3.48
C LEU A 187 -3.39 -12.91 -3.30
N PRO A 188 -2.49 -12.87 -2.28
CA PRO A 188 -1.52 -13.92 -2.02
C PRO A 188 -2.13 -15.29 -1.73
N ALA A 189 -3.26 -15.31 -1.02
CA ALA A 189 -4.01 -16.53 -0.70
C ALA A 189 -4.92 -16.98 -1.85
N GLN A 190 -5.15 -16.11 -2.84
CA GLN A 190 -6.11 -16.33 -3.93
C GLN A 190 -5.49 -16.17 -5.33
N PRO A 191 -4.66 -17.14 -5.78
CA PRO A 191 -3.98 -17.07 -7.08
C PRO A 191 -4.91 -16.89 -8.29
N LYS A 192 -6.16 -17.35 -8.20
CA LYS A 192 -7.18 -17.21 -9.27
C LYS A 192 -7.69 -15.77 -9.44
N TRP A 193 -7.41 -14.88 -8.48
CA TRP A 193 -7.87 -13.50 -8.53
C TRP A 193 -6.91 -12.60 -9.32
N VAL A 194 -5.67 -13.05 -9.56
CA VAL A 194 -4.63 -12.34 -10.29
C VAL A 194 -5.08 -12.00 -11.71
N ILE A 195 -4.72 -10.80 -12.19
CA ILE A 195 -4.93 -10.39 -13.58
C ILE A 195 -3.69 -10.67 -14.44
N THR A 196 -3.87 -10.64 -15.76
CA THR A 196 -2.76 -10.59 -16.71
C THR A 196 -2.76 -9.21 -17.39
N PRO A 197 -1.92 -8.27 -16.93
CA PRO A 197 -1.82 -6.95 -17.54
C PRO A 197 -1.22 -7.02 -18.95
N ASP A 198 -1.48 -5.97 -19.75
CA ASP A 198 -0.86 -5.81 -21.06
C ASP A 198 0.63 -5.43 -20.89
N ALA A 199 1.52 -6.36 -21.25
CA ALA A 199 2.96 -6.19 -21.12
C ALA A 199 3.52 -5.02 -21.96
N GLN A 200 2.92 -4.74 -23.12
CA GLN A 200 3.32 -3.62 -23.96
C GLN A 200 2.97 -2.30 -23.27
N LEU A 201 1.76 -2.19 -22.71
CA LEU A 201 1.35 -0.99 -22.00
C LEU A 201 2.19 -0.75 -20.73
N ILE A 202 2.58 -1.82 -20.03
CA ILE A 202 3.54 -1.72 -18.90
C ILE A 202 4.85 -1.10 -19.37
N SER A 203 5.48 -1.66 -20.41
CA SER A 203 6.79 -1.18 -20.91
C SER A 203 6.71 0.28 -21.39
N GLN A 204 5.66 0.64 -22.13
CA GLN A 204 5.44 2.02 -22.59
C GLN A 204 5.24 2.99 -21.41
N SER A 205 4.44 2.61 -20.42
CA SER A 205 4.20 3.44 -19.22
C SER A 205 5.49 3.64 -18.42
N ARG A 206 6.29 2.58 -18.24
CA ARG A 206 7.62 2.65 -17.61
C ARG A 206 8.54 3.61 -18.36
N GLN A 207 8.61 3.51 -19.68
CA GLN A 207 9.45 4.38 -20.50
C GLN A 207 9.07 5.86 -20.33
N VAL A 208 7.76 6.18 -20.39
CA VAL A 208 7.29 7.56 -20.20
C VAL A 208 7.63 8.06 -18.79
N LEU A 209 7.42 7.25 -17.76
CA LEU A 209 7.73 7.63 -16.38
C LEU A 209 9.23 7.82 -16.15
N LEU A 210 10.08 6.93 -16.67
CA LEU A 210 11.54 7.05 -16.58
C LEU A 210 12.05 8.32 -17.28
N GLN A 211 11.51 8.65 -18.46
CA GLN A 211 11.85 9.89 -19.16
C GLN A 211 11.44 11.13 -18.35
N GLN A 212 10.28 11.12 -17.71
CA GLN A 212 9.82 12.24 -16.88
C GLN A 212 10.61 12.38 -15.58
N ILE A 213 11.01 11.26 -14.99
CA ILE A 213 11.89 11.20 -13.82
C ILE A 213 13.30 11.69 -14.15
N GLY A 214 13.85 11.37 -15.32
CA GLY A 214 15.15 11.89 -15.76
C GLY A 214 15.12 13.38 -16.09
N ARG A 215 13.95 13.92 -16.49
CA ARG A 215 13.77 15.34 -16.83
C ARG A 215 13.48 16.24 -15.65
N ARG A 216 12.67 15.80 -14.68
CA ARG A 216 12.55 16.49 -13.40
C ARG A 216 13.80 16.13 -12.63
N ASN A 217 14.60 17.11 -12.22
CA ASN A 217 15.70 16.94 -11.27
C ASN A 217 15.17 16.33 -9.95
N ALA A 218 14.86 15.04 -9.95
CA ALA A 218 14.31 14.30 -8.82
C ALA A 218 15.29 14.35 -7.67
N GLU A 219 16.59 14.40 -7.98
CA GLU A 219 17.66 14.63 -7.01
C GLU A 219 17.52 15.96 -6.29
N SER A 220 17.25 17.07 -6.99
CA SER A 220 17.09 18.37 -6.33
C SER A 220 15.88 18.41 -5.41
N THR A 221 14.71 17.93 -5.85
CA THR A 221 13.52 17.91 -4.97
C THR A 221 13.66 16.92 -3.81
N LEU A 222 14.27 15.75 -4.06
CA LEU A 222 14.50 14.72 -3.05
C LEU A 222 15.53 15.19 -2.02
N TYR A 223 16.59 15.84 -2.47
CA TYR A 223 17.61 16.48 -1.63
C TYR A 223 16.98 17.58 -0.76
N GLU A 224 16.19 18.50 -1.34
CA GLU A 224 15.50 19.55 -0.57
C GLU A 224 14.52 19.00 0.47
N ASN A 225 13.75 17.97 0.14
CA ASN A 225 12.82 17.34 1.08
C ASN A 225 13.54 16.59 2.20
N MET A 226 14.66 15.94 1.88
CA MET A 226 15.55 15.30 2.85
C MET A 226 16.12 16.35 3.82
N LEU A 227 16.66 17.44 3.29
CA LEU A 227 17.18 18.55 4.08
C LEU A 227 16.12 19.17 5.01
N LYS A 228 14.89 19.35 4.52
CA LYS A 228 13.77 19.85 5.34
C LYS A 228 13.37 18.91 6.47
N SER A 229 13.43 17.60 6.27
CA SER A 229 13.06 16.63 7.31
C SER A 229 14.09 16.61 8.43
N VAL A 230 15.37 16.78 8.09
CA VAL A 230 16.46 16.83 9.05
C VAL A 230 16.54 18.18 9.77
N ARG A 231 16.31 19.30 9.07
CA ARG A 231 16.31 20.66 9.68
C ARG A 231 15.40 20.77 10.92
N ARG A 232 14.30 20.02 10.98
CA ARG A 232 13.39 20.02 12.14
C ARG A 232 14.06 19.57 13.45
N ASN A 233 15.16 18.82 13.36
CA ASN A 233 15.83 18.20 14.50
C ASN A 233 17.19 18.85 14.84
N PHE A 234 17.67 19.79 14.03
CA PHE A 234 18.98 20.44 14.20
C PHE A 234 18.82 21.95 14.06
N ALA A 235 18.99 22.67 15.18
CA ALA A 235 18.94 24.14 15.22
C ALA A 235 20.24 24.74 14.65
N ASP A 236 20.12 25.95 14.08
CA ASP A 236 21.25 26.67 13.50
C ASP A 236 22.30 27.03 14.58
N VAL A 237 23.58 26.95 14.21
CA VAL A 237 24.71 27.04 15.13
C VAL A 237 25.46 28.34 14.87
N SER A 238 25.67 29.13 15.92
CA SER A 238 26.47 30.36 15.86
C SER A 238 27.95 30.08 16.15
N LEU A 239 28.83 30.98 15.72
CA LEU A 239 30.27 30.91 16.01
C LEU A 239 30.57 30.84 17.52
N GLU A 240 29.69 31.38 18.37
CA GLU A 240 29.82 31.36 19.83
C GLU A 240 29.55 29.97 20.43
N ASP A 241 28.62 29.22 19.81
CA ASP A 241 28.30 27.84 20.21
C ASP A 241 29.43 26.87 19.82
N MET A 242 30.19 27.19 18.76
CA MET A 242 31.31 26.38 18.28
C MET A 242 32.61 26.56 19.10
N THR A 243 32.79 27.68 19.78
CA THR A 243 34.00 27.97 20.58
C THR A 243 33.91 27.52 22.04
N GLY A 244 32.88 26.74 22.39
CA GLY A 244 32.71 26.13 23.71
C GLY A 244 32.59 27.15 24.84
N GLY A 245 32.02 28.33 24.57
CA GLY A 245 31.89 29.41 25.56
C GLY A 245 33.15 30.26 25.77
N THR A 246 34.18 30.09 24.93
CA THR A 246 35.34 30.99 24.92
C THR A 246 34.98 32.26 24.13
N ASP A 247 35.10 33.43 24.75
CA ASP A 247 34.68 34.73 24.20
C ASP A 247 35.52 35.14 22.97
N ALA A 248 35.14 34.61 21.80
CA ALA A 248 35.78 34.84 20.51
C ALA A 248 35.46 36.22 19.90
N ARG A 249 34.51 36.97 20.51
CA ARG A 249 34.07 38.30 20.07
C ARG A 249 35.17 39.35 20.09
N ARG A 250 36.28 39.09 20.77
CA ARG A 250 37.45 39.99 20.82
C ARG A 250 38.43 39.81 19.65
N LEU A 251 38.31 38.75 18.86
CA LEU A 251 39.25 38.44 17.77
C LEU A 251 38.57 38.23 16.41
N PHE A 252 37.31 37.81 16.37
CA PHE A 252 36.54 37.64 15.13
C PHE A 252 35.08 38.07 15.35
N THR A 253 34.55 38.94 14.48
CA THR A 253 33.14 39.34 14.46
C THR A 253 32.55 38.94 13.12
N THR A 254 31.73 37.89 13.11
CA THR A 254 30.97 37.48 11.92
C THR A 254 29.53 37.23 12.35
N GLU A 255 28.57 37.76 11.57
CA GLU A 255 27.12 37.57 11.77
C GLU A 255 26.60 36.30 11.08
N GLU A 256 27.49 35.55 10.43
CA GLU A 256 27.18 34.38 9.62
C GLU A 256 26.89 33.17 10.53
N VAL A 257 25.70 32.60 10.37
CA VAL A 257 25.21 31.46 11.14
C VAL A 257 25.26 30.23 10.23
N VAL A 258 25.85 29.14 10.70
CA VAL A 258 25.88 27.87 9.97
C VAL A 258 24.55 27.16 10.20
N PRO A 259 23.78 26.81 9.15
CA PRO A 259 22.55 26.05 9.33
C PRO A 259 22.83 24.71 10.02
N GLY A 260 22.06 24.34 11.04
CA GLY A 260 22.38 23.23 11.95
C GLY A 260 22.52 21.87 11.26
N MET A 261 21.83 21.73 10.13
CA MET A 261 21.86 20.60 9.20
C MET A 261 23.21 20.37 8.50
N PHE A 262 24.09 21.38 8.43
CA PHE A 262 25.44 21.31 7.87
C PHE A 262 26.50 21.24 8.98
N THR A 263 26.24 20.45 10.01
CA THR A 263 27.20 20.18 11.10
C THR A 263 27.58 18.71 11.11
N ARG A 264 28.74 18.38 11.70
CA ARG A 264 29.15 16.98 11.89
C ARG A 264 28.11 16.17 12.67
N GLN A 265 27.49 16.80 13.66
CA GLN A 265 26.42 16.20 14.45
C GLN A 265 25.18 15.89 13.61
N ALA A 266 24.80 16.76 12.67
CA ALA A 266 23.70 16.49 11.74
C ALA A 266 24.04 15.39 10.71
N TRP A 267 25.30 15.31 10.27
CA TRP A 267 25.76 14.22 9.40
C TRP A 267 25.57 12.85 10.05
N GLU A 268 26.15 12.67 11.24
CA GLU A 268 26.13 11.40 11.99
C GLU A 268 24.74 11.11 12.59
N GLY A 269 24.00 12.16 12.98
CA GLY A 269 22.71 12.04 13.69
C GLY A 269 21.45 12.01 12.82
N GLY A 270 21.53 12.28 11.51
CA GLY A 270 20.32 12.30 10.68
C GLY A 270 20.52 12.29 9.17
N ILE A 271 21.48 13.03 8.62
CA ILE A 271 21.66 13.16 7.17
C ILE A 271 22.07 11.82 6.53
N GLN A 272 23.04 11.10 7.11
CA GLN A 272 23.49 9.81 6.55
C GLN A 272 22.34 8.80 6.46
N GLN A 273 21.53 8.70 7.52
CA GLN A 273 20.36 7.82 7.55
C GLN A 273 19.26 8.29 6.60
N ALA A 274 19.06 9.60 6.45
CA ALA A 274 18.08 10.15 5.51
C ALA A 274 18.47 9.89 4.06
N ILE A 275 19.75 10.02 3.70
CA ILE A 275 20.28 9.66 2.37
C ILE A 275 20.11 8.16 2.11
N GLU A 276 20.45 7.31 3.09
CA GLU A 276 20.32 5.86 2.98
C GLU A 276 18.86 5.42 2.84
N LYS A 277 17.96 5.99 3.64
CA LYS A 277 16.51 5.77 3.52
C LYS A 277 15.98 6.23 2.16
N ALA A 278 16.44 7.38 1.66
CA ALA A 278 16.02 7.88 0.35
C ALA A 278 16.53 6.98 -0.80
N ALA A 279 17.76 6.50 -0.72
CA ALA A 279 18.33 5.55 -1.69
C ALA A 279 17.63 4.18 -1.65
N ASN A 280 17.35 3.64 -0.46
CA ASN A 280 16.66 2.36 -0.29
C ASN A 280 15.19 2.42 -0.71
N SER A 281 14.47 3.49 -0.34
CA SER A 281 13.10 3.72 -0.83
C SER A 281 13.06 3.80 -2.35
N ARG A 282 14.09 4.43 -2.96
CA ARG A 282 14.23 4.50 -4.40
C ARG A 282 14.52 3.13 -5.02
N ARG A 283 15.33 2.30 -4.37
CA ARG A 283 15.61 0.92 -4.79
C ARG A 283 14.34 0.10 -4.85
N ASP A 284 13.59 0.04 -3.77
CA ASP A 284 12.39 -0.79 -3.68
C ASP A 284 11.28 -0.29 -4.62
N GLU A 285 11.24 1.00 -4.93
CA GLU A 285 10.29 1.58 -5.88
C GLU A 285 10.68 1.37 -7.36
N ILE A 286 11.97 1.56 -7.69
CA ILE A 286 12.47 1.41 -9.06
C ILE A 286 12.58 -0.07 -9.45
N ASP A 287 13.05 -0.93 -8.55
CA ASP A 287 13.46 -2.32 -8.83
C ASP A 287 12.31 -3.23 -9.26
N TRP A 288 11.06 -2.80 -9.11
CA TRP A 288 9.93 -3.66 -9.42
C TRP A 288 8.83 -2.96 -10.21
N VAL A 289 8.59 -1.66 -9.97
CA VAL A 289 7.59 -0.89 -10.72
C VAL A 289 8.16 -0.42 -12.04
N LEU A 290 9.39 0.12 -12.04
CA LEU A 290 9.99 0.79 -13.20
C LEU A 290 11.05 -0.04 -13.93
N SER A 291 11.58 -1.08 -13.30
CA SER A 291 12.52 -2.03 -13.91
C SER A 291 11.83 -2.79 -15.05
N ASP A 292 12.30 -2.62 -16.28
CA ASP A 292 11.94 -3.52 -17.37
C ASP A 292 12.86 -4.75 -17.26
N SER A 293 12.29 -5.96 -17.17
CA SER A 293 13.03 -7.22 -16.94
C SER A 293 13.99 -7.62 -18.08
N ARG A 294 14.27 -6.71 -19.01
CA ARG A 294 15.19 -6.89 -20.15
C ARG A 294 16.21 -5.77 -20.36
N LYS A 295 16.18 -4.68 -19.58
CA LYS A 295 17.27 -3.69 -19.58
C LYS A 295 17.55 -3.28 -18.15
N ALA A 296 18.74 -3.64 -17.67
CA ALA A 296 19.29 -3.12 -16.44
C ALA A 296 19.01 -1.61 -16.38
N VAL A 297 18.40 -1.18 -15.27
CA VAL A 297 18.33 0.23 -14.90
C VAL A 297 19.69 0.82 -15.21
N SER A 298 19.78 1.81 -16.12
CA SER A 298 21.06 2.44 -16.46
C SER A 298 21.80 2.73 -15.17
N SER A 299 23.10 2.42 -15.08
CA SER A 299 23.91 2.59 -13.86
C SER A 299 23.70 3.95 -13.17
N ASP A 300 23.40 4.97 -13.96
CA ASP A 300 23.10 6.35 -13.55
C ASP A 300 21.75 6.54 -12.84
N LEU A 301 20.91 5.51 -12.73
CA LEU A 301 19.63 5.50 -12.01
C LEU A 301 19.61 4.48 -10.87
N SER A 302 20.76 3.85 -10.59
CA SER A 302 20.90 2.90 -9.48
C SER A 302 20.78 3.61 -8.11
N PRO A 303 20.28 2.91 -7.08
CA PRO A 303 20.25 3.40 -5.69
C PRO A 303 21.62 3.83 -5.18
N GLU A 304 22.67 3.10 -5.57
CA GLU A 304 24.05 3.35 -5.19
C GLU A 304 24.57 4.64 -5.84
N ALA A 305 24.28 4.85 -7.13
CA ALA A 305 24.60 6.10 -7.82
C ALA A 305 23.80 7.29 -7.26
N LEU A 306 22.56 7.07 -6.81
CA LEU A 306 21.77 8.10 -6.13
C LEU A 306 22.36 8.43 -4.75
N LYS A 307 22.71 7.42 -3.93
CA LYS A 307 23.36 7.60 -2.63
C LYS A 307 24.64 8.42 -2.79
N ALA A 308 25.50 8.04 -3.74
CA ALA A 308 26.75 8.74 -4.02
C ALA A 308 26.53 10.20 -4.43
N ARG A 309 25.58 10.48 -5.33
CA ARG A 309 25.28 11.86 -5.78
C ARG A 309 24.68 12.73 -4.68
N LEU A 310 23.77 12.19 -3.86
CA LEU A 310 23.20 12.92 -2.72
C LEU A 310 24.26 13.22 -1.66
N THR A 311 25.14 12.27 -1.37
CA THR A 311 26.26 12.46 -0.45
C THR A 311 27.25 13.50 -0.99
N GLN A 312 27.62 13.41 -2.27
CA GLN A 312 28.52 14.38 -2.89
C GLN A 312 27.94 15.80 -2.83
N ARG A 313 26.66 15.95 -3.17
CA ARG A 313 25.97 17.23 -3.10
C ARG A 313 25.90 17.79 -1.67
N TYR A 314 25.60 16.95 -0.70
CA TYR A 314 25.62 17.34 0.71
C TYR A 314 26.97 17.88 1.15
N PHE A 315 28.07 17.20 0.79
CA PHE A 315 29.41 17.66 1.15
C PHE A 315 29.82 18.95 0.44
N THR A 316 29.36 19.16 -0.79
CA THR A 316 29.53 20.45 -1.48
C THR A 316 28.81 21.58 -0.73
N ASP A 317 27.56 21.36 -0.32
CA ASP A 317 26.78 22.37 0.41
C ASP A 317 27.31 22.58 1.84
N PHE A 318 27.77 21.52 2.49
CA PHE A 318 28.44 21.56 3.81
C PHE A 318 29.71 22.41 3.76
N ALA A 319 30.54 22.24 2.72
CA ALA A 319 31.76 23.02 2.53
C ALA A 319 31.50 24.47 2.11
N ALA A 320 30.33 24.77 1.55
CA ALA A 320 29.91 26.13 1.21
C ALA A 320 29.22 26.85 2.37
N ALA A 321 28.78 26.13 3.40
CA ALA A 321 28.04 26.64 4.55
C ALA A 321 28.93 26.96 5.76
N GLY A 322 30.22 26.58 5.73
CA GLY A 322 31.21 26.88 6.78
C GLY A 322 32.41 27.62 6.21
#